data_AF-A0A084VSG3-F1
#
_entry.id   AF-A0A084VSG3-F1
#
_cell.length_a   1.000
_cell.length_b   1.000
_cell.length_c   1.000
_cell.angle_alpha   90.00
_cell.angle_beta   90.00
_cell.angle_gamma   90.00
#
_symmetry.space_group_name_H-M   'P 1'
#
loop_
_entity.id
_entity.type
_entity.pdbx_description
1 polymer ?
#
loop_
_entity_poly.entity_id
_entity_poly.type
_entity_poly.pdbx_seq_one_letter_code
_entity_poly.pdbx_strand_id
1 'polypeptide(L)'
;MIALCASVSVLLALLPTSSRGSICVLHSFHEKFYTDLNYMVEEQGSYFWYVLAFEEPKLPYRTMYHLPKDLVSNRNCYSYVLSTQFGAIMLEFMCLGVQTLHSYVLLTRIDGEYVTKKKFPHEVSDFRVVNVLRLTKEIVLLVSCSRTPDTYGVLVLHRGPWQPAQDEEYFRQIITAKFPEPLFHWMNFTMTSVSVGEEHCNCSKEYTVPIHTVSRGGIEDDKRKVFVLVTLGAVVIITAIVKFLKRLF
;
A
#
# COMPACT_ATOMS: atom_id res chain seq x y z
N MET A 1 -59.22 -4.95 -2.87
CA MET A 1 -58.04 -5.61 -3.46
C MET A 1 -57.00 -4.65 -4.07
N ILE A 2 -57.18 -3.33 -4.05
CA ILE A 2 -56.24 -2.37 -4.69
C ILE A 2 -55.23 -1.75 -3.68
N ALA A 3 -55.51 -1.83 -2.37
CA ALA A 3 -54.68 -1.20 -1.34
C ALA A 3 -53.40 -1.98 -0.96
N LEU A 4 -53.27 -3.26 -1.33
CA LEU A 4 -52.08 -4.07 -0.99
C LEU A 4 -50.91 -3.91 -1.96
N CYS A 5 -51.13 -3.48 -3.21
CA CYS A 5 -50.03 -3.31 -4.17
C CYS A 5 -49.25 -2.00 -3.99
N ALA A 6 -49.92 -0.96 -3.46
CA ALA A 6 -49.30 0.34 -3.20
C ALA A 6 -48.33 0.29 -2.01
N SER A 7 -48.65 -0.48 -0.96
CA SER A 7 -47.80 -0.60 0.23
C SER A 7 -46.52 -1.40 -0.02
N VAL A 8 -46.56 -2.44 -0.88
CA VAL A 8 -45.37 -3.22 -1.24
C VAL A 8 -44.38 -2.41 -2.10
N SER A 9 -44.90 -1.55 -2.98
CA SER A 9 -44.07 -0.70 -3.85
C SER A 9 -43.37 0.42 -3.08
N VAL A 10 -44.02 0.99 -2.07
CA VAL A 10 -43.42 1.99 -1.17
C VAL A 10 -42.41 1.35 -0.21
N LEU A 11 -42.65 0.12 0.25
CA LEU A 11 -41.68 -0.61 1.09
C LEU A 11 -40.39 -0.96 0.33
N LEU A 12 -40.47 -1.29 -0.97
CA LEU A 12 -39.27 -1.49 -1.80
C LEU A 12 -38.51 -0.20 -2.11
N ALA A 13 -39.18 0.95 -2.15
CA ALA A 13 -38.55 2.25 -2.37
C ALA A 13 -37.89 2.84 -1.10
N LEU A 14 -38.29 2.38 0.08
CA LEU A 14 -37.73 2.78 1.38
C LEU A 14 -36.63 1.84 1.90
N LEU A 15 -36.37 0.74 1.22
CA LEU A 15 -35.14 -0.01 1.46
C LEU A 15 -34.00 0.85 0.92
N PRO A 16 -33.06 1.34 1.76
CA PRO A 16 -31.82 1.85 1.23
C PRO A 16 -31.25 0.70 0.42
N THR A 17 -31.20 0.88 -0.90
CA THR A 17 -30.43 -0.02 -1.74
C THR A 17 -29.00 0.20 -1.25
N SER A 18 -28.55 -0.63 -0.32
CA SER A 18 -27.13 -0.77 -0.02
C SER A 18 -26.56 -1.35 -1.31
N SER A 19 -26.34 -0.50 -2.29
CA SER A 19 -25.70 -0.86 -3.53
C SER A 19 -24.32 -1.32 -3.09
N ARG A 20 -24.11 -2.63 -2.90
CA ARG A 20 -22.80 -3.24 -2.65
C ARG A 20 -21.94 -2.99 -3.91
N GLY A 21 -21.63 -1.74 -4.15
CA GLY A 21 -20.80 -1.24 -5.21
C GLY A 21 -19.40 -1.11 -4.65
N SER A 22 -18.41 -1.28 -5.51
CA SER A 22 -17.05 -0.97 -5.11
C SER A 22 -16.88 0.53 -4.92
N ILE A 23 -16.13 0.92 -3.89
CA ILE A 23 -15.71 2.32 -3.66
C ILE A 23 -15.01 2.91 -4.89
N CYS A 24 -14.33 2.09 -5.69
CA CYS A 24 -13.70 2.48 -6.96
C CYS A 24 -14.68 2.93 -8.05
N VAL A 25 -15.96 2.53 -7.94
CA VAL A 25 -17.00 2.80 -8.95
C VAL A 25 -17.89 3.97 -8.53
N LEU A 26 -17.67 4.53 -7.33
CA LEU A 26 -18.36 5.73 -6.90
C LEU A 26 -17.98 6.91 -7.81
N HIS A 27 -18.99 7.65 -8.24
CA HIS A 27 -18.80 8.79 -9.13
C HIS A 27 -17.82 9.80 -8.50
N SER A 28 -16.89 10.32 -9.29
CA SER A 28 -15.86 11.27 -8.85
C SER A 28 -14.88 10.76 -7.78
N PHE A 29 -14.79 9.44 -7.53
CA PHE A 29 -13.79 8.89 -6.60
C PHE A 29 -12.38 9.37 -6.97
N HIS A 30 -11.94 9.12 -8.20
CA HIS A 30 -10.60 9.50 -8.68
C HIS A 30 -10.37 11.02 -8.68
N GLU A 31 -11.41 11.82 -8.92
CA GLU A 31 -11.36 13.29 -8.92
C GLU A 31 -11.13 13.89 -7.53
N LYS A 32 -10.86 13.10 -6.50
CA LYS A 32 -10.44 13.60 -5.19
C LYS A 32 -8.98 13.30 -4.88
N PHE A 33 -8.36 12.36 -5.59
CA PHE A 33 -7.04 11.81 -5.26
C PHE A 33 -5.97 12.30 -6.26
N TYR A 34 -5.52 13.54 -6.07
CA TYR A 34 -4.52 14.20 -6.92
C TYR A 34 -3.29 14.66 -6.12
N THR A 35 -2.95 13.93 -5.06
CA THR A 35 -1.80 14.27 -4.22
C THR A 35 -0.53 13.64 -4.76
N ASP A 36 0.48 14.47 -5.00
CA ASP A 36 1.85 14.00 -5.27
C ASP A 36 2.50 13.52 -3.96
N LEU A 37 2.54 12.20 -3.78
CA LEU A 37 3.18 11.56 -2.65
C LEU A 37 4.70 11.72 -2.69
N ASN A 38 5.33 11.82 -3.87
CA ASN A 38 6.78 12.02 -3.95
C ASN A 38 7.14 13.35 -3.30
N TYR A 39 6.42 14.42 -3.65
CA TYR A 39 6.58 15.73 -3.03
C TYR A 39 6.39 15.68 -1.51
N MET A 40 5.36 14.98 -1.02
CA MET A 40 5.14 14.86 0.44
C MET A 40 6.24 14.09 1.17
N VAL A 41 6.83 13.08 0.52
CA VAL A 41 7.96 12.30 1.09
C VAL A 41 9.25 13.12 1.08
N GLU A 42 9.48 13.94 0.06
CA GLU A 42 10.70 14.76 -0.09
C GLU A 42 10.66 16.08 0.70
N GLU A 43 9.47 16.60 1.00
CA GLU A 43 9.30 17.80 1.83
C GLU A 43 9.96 17.59 3.20
N GLN A 44 10.82 18.52 3.62
CA GLN A 44 11.64 18.39 4.85
C GLN A 44 10.78 18.00 6.07
N GLY A 45 11.14 16.88 6.72
CA GLY A 45 10.40 16.30 7.83
C GLY A 45 10.98 14.97 8.31
N SER A 46 10.20 14.22 9.09
CA SER A 46 10.53 12.86 9.51
C SER A 46 10.34 11.86 8.37
N TYR A 47 11.26 10.89 8.22
CA TYR A 47 11.09 9.74 7.32
C TYR A 47 10.13 8.69 7.87
N PHE A 48 9.79 8.78 9.16
CA PHE A 48 8.89 7.85 9.83
C PHE A 48 7.45 8.31 9.70
N TRP A 49 6.61 7.38 9.25
CA TRP A 49 5.19 7.54 9.03
C TRP A 49 4.43 6.54 9.89
N TYR A 50 3.70 7.04 10.88
CA TYR A 50 2.91 6.20 11.79
C TYR A 50 1.55 5.89 11.18
N VAL A 51 1.08 4.66 11.38
CA VAL A 51 -0.24 4.23 10.88
C VAL A 51 -1.32 4.72 11.83
N LEU A 52 -2.09 5.73 11.43
CA LEU A 52 -3.22 6.26 12.22
C LEU A 52 -4.48 5.40 12.11
N ALA A 53 -4.74 4.90 10.90
CA ALA A 53 -5.89 4.08 10.60
C ALA A 53 -5.59 3.17 9.41
N PHE A 54 -6.25 2.02 9.36
CA PHE A 54 -6.13 1.10 8.24
C PHE A 54 -7.39 0.27 8.04
N GLU A 55 -7.56 -0.28 6.84
CA GLU A 55 -8.54 -1.32 6.54
C GLU A 55 -7.85 -2.39 5.69
N GLU A 56 -7.96 -3.64 6.13
CA GLU A 56 -7.39 -4.78 5.43
C GLU A 56 -8.35 -5.28 4.34
N PRO A 57 -7.89 -5.39 3.07
CA PRO A 57 -8.72 -5.91 2.00
C PRO A 57 -8.90 -7.43 2.13
N LYS A 58 -10.10 -7.93 1.81
CA LYS A 58 -10.39 -9.38 1.76
C LYS A 58 -9.82 -10.02 0.49
N LEU A 59 -8.50 -10.10 0.40
CA LEU A 59 -7.76 -10.66 -0.74
C LEU A 59 -7.02 -11.95 -0.34
N PRO A 60 -6.84 -12.92 -1.26
CA PRO A 60 -6.13 -14.16 -0.97
C PRO A 60 -4.60 -13.99 -0.94
N TYR A 61 -4.09 -12.76 -0.97
CA TYR A 61 -2.67 -12.43 -0.97
C TYR A 61 -2.42 -11.17 -0.13
N ARG A 62 -1.23 -11.09 0.47
CA ARG A 62 -0.83 -9.94 1.29
C ARG A 62 -0.55 -8.71 0.44
N THR A 63 -0.94 -7.57 0.99
CA THR A 63 -0.75 -6.22 0.44
C THR A 63 -0.16 -5.32 1.53
N MET A 64 0.19 -4.09 1.19
CA MET A 64 0.66 -3.10 2.17
C MET A 64 -0.39 -2.72 3.24
N TYR A 65 -1.63 -3.19 3.09
CA TYR A 65 -2.74 -2.97 4.03
C TYR A 65 -2.88 -4.08 5.08
N HIS A 66 -2.17 -5.20 4.92
CA HIS A 66 -2.20 -6.31 5.89
C HIS A 66 -1.16 -6.04 6.98
N LEU A 67 -1.63 -5.63 8.16
CA LEU A 67 -0.81 -5.16 9.27
C LEU A 67 -0.90 -6.09 10.49
N PRO A 68 0.09 -6.06 11.40
CA PRO A 68 0.03 -6.82 12.65
C PRO A 68 -1.19 -6.43 13.49
N LYS A 69 -1.83 -7.44 14.11
CA LYS A 69 -3.05 -7.22 14.90
C LYS A 69 -2.84 -6.34 16.13
N ASP A 70 -1.65 -6.42 16.72
CA ASP A 70 -1.24 -5.64 17.89
C ASP A 70 -0.94 -4.17 17.55
N LEU A 71 -0.87 -3.79 16.27
CA LEU A 71 -0.76 -2.38 15.84
C LEU A 71 -1.87 -1.50 16.41
N VAL A 72 -3.09 -2.05 16.53
CA VAL A 72 -4.29 -1.33 16.98
C VAL A 72 -4.08 -0.64 18.34
N SER A 73 -3.30 -1.25 19.23
CA SER A 73 -3.00 -0.73 20.56
C SER A 73 -1.56 -0.26 20.74
N ASN A 74 -0.72 -0.34 19.71
CA ASN A 74 0.73 -0.09 19.80
C ASN A 74 1.25 0.73 18.61
N ARG A 75 0.51 1.75 18.16
CA ARG A 75 0.91 2.58 16.99
C ARG A 75 2.35 3.09 17.10
N ASN A 76 2.76 3.54 18.29
CA ASN A 76 4.10 4.07 18.56
C ASN A 76 5.23 3.06 18.29
N CYS A 77 4.91 1.77 18.27
CA CYS A 77 5.87 0.71 18.00
C CYS A 77 6.05 0.41 16.51
N TYR A 78 5.16 0.88 15.64
CA TYR A 78 5.17 0.53 14.23
C TYR A 78 5.22 1.78 13.37
N SER A 79 6.04 1.75 12.32
CA SER A 79 6.12 2.85 11.38
C SER A 79 6.44 2.34 9.98
N TYR A 80 6.06 3.13 8.99
CA TYR A 80 6.63 3.03 7.66
C TYR A 80 7.78 4.02 7.52
N VAL A 81 8.88 3.57 6.95
CA VAL A 81 9.90 4.46 6.39
C VAL A 81 9.62 4.60 4.90
N LEU A 82 9.29 5.82 4.49
CA LEU A 82 9.05 6.16 3.09
C LEU A 82 10.31 6.83 2.52
N SER A 83 10.77 6.35 1.37
CA SER A 83 11.86 7.00 0.64
C SER A 83 11.60 6.98 -0.87
N THR A 84 11.97 8.06 -1.55
CA THR A 84 11.86 8.18 -3.00
C THR A 84 13.17 7.74 -3.66
N GLN A 85 13.08 6.90 -4.70
CA GLN A 85 14.20 6.44 -5.51
C GLN A 85 13.76 6.31 -6.97
N PHE A 86 14.30 7.15 -7.86
CA PHE A 86 14.13 7.04 -9.32
C PHE A 86 12.66 6.85 -9.78
N GLY A 87 11.73 7.66 -9.27
CA GLY A 87 10.31 7.58 -9.64
C GLY A 87 9.53 6.44 -8.95
N ALA A 88 10.16 5.77 -7.99
CA ALA A 88 9.52 4.82 -7.10
C ALA A 88 9.56 5.33 -5.65
N ILE A 89 8.55 4.96 -4.86
CA ILE A 89 8.51 5.17 -3.42
C ILE A 89 8.63 3.80 -2.76
N MET A 90 9.67 3.63 -1.97
CA MET A 90 9.89 2.45 -1.13
C MET A 90 9.16 2.66 0.19
N LEU A 91 8.31 1.70 0.57
CA LEU A 91 7.58 1.68 1.84
C LEU A 91 8.12 0.52 2.66
N GLU A 92 8.93 0.81 3.67
CA GLU A 92 9.50 -0.18 4.56
C GLU A 92 8.75 -0.17 5.89
N PHE A 93 7.98 -1.22 6.14
CA PHE A 93 7.26 -1.38 7.39
C PHE A 93 8.21 -1.92 8.46
N MET A 94 8.35 -1.16 9.54
CA MET A 94 9.28 -1.41 10.63
C MET A 94 8.54 -1.49 11.96
N CYS A 95 9.11 -2.25 12.88
CA CYS A 95 8.76 -2.18 14.29
C CYS A 95 9.96 -1.68 15.08
N LEU A 96 9.74 -0.78 16.03
CA LEU A 96 10.79 -0.17 16.84
C LEU A 96 11.57 -1.25 17.59
N GLY A 97 12.90 -1.27 17.41
CA GLY A 97 13.78 -2.28 17.99
C GLY A 97 13.95 -3.56 17.17
N VAL A 98 13.29 -3.68 16.01
CA VAL A 98 13.41 -4.81 15.07
C VAL A 98 13.78 -4.30 13.66
N GLN A 99 14.40 -5.15 12.84
CA GLN A 99 14.62 -4.86 11.41
C GLN A 99 13.30 -4.74 10.63
N THR A 100 13.39 -4.30 9.37
CA THR A 100 12.27 -4.22 8.42
C THR A 100 11.47 -5.52 8.39
N LEU A 101 10.18 -5.43 8.69
CA LEU A 101 9.26 -6.56 8.65
C LEU A 101 8.87 -6.87 7.20
N HIS A 102 8.44 -5.83 6.46
CA HIS A 102 8.01 -5.96 5.07
C HIS A 102 8.39 -4.71 4.26
N SER A 103 8.64 -4.90 2.96
CA SER A 103 8.87 -3.80 2.02
C SER A 103 7.92 -3.88 0.84
N TYR A 104 7.45 -2.70 0.42
CA TYR A 104 6.59 -2.52 -0.74
C TYR A 104 7.15 -1.39 -1.62
N VAL A 105 6.80 -1.43 -2.90
CA VAL A 105 7.25 -0.43 -3.88
C VAL A 105 6.03 0.14 -4.59
N LEU A 106 5.88 1.45 -4.52
CA LEU A 106 4.93 2.21 -5.33
C LEU A 106 5.68 2.81 -6.52
N LEU A 107 5.27 2.48 -7.72
CA LEU A 107 5.82 3.03 -8.95
C LEU A 107 4.94 4.21 -9.37
N THR A 108 5.55 5.36 -9.62
CA THR A 108 4.86 6.53 -10.18
C THR A 108 4.69 6.31 -11.69
N ARG A 109 3.45 6.36 -12.17
CA ARG A 109 3.13 6.30 -13.60
C ARG A 109 3.22 7.70 -14.22
N ILE A 110 3.27 7.75 -15.54
CA ILE A 110 3.42 8.99 -16.32
C ILE A 110 2.21 9.92 -16.12
N ASP A 111 1.03 9.35 -15.83
CA ASP A 111 -0.21 10.07 -15.53
C ASP A 111 -0.28 10.55 -14.06
N GLY A 112 0.77 10.35 -13.26
CA GLY A 112 0.83 10.73 -11.85
C GLY A 112 0.17 9.73 -10.90
N GLU A 113 -0.40 8.63 -11.42
CA GLU A 113 -0.94 7.57 -10.58
C GLU A 113 0.17 6.74 -9.92
N TYR A 114 -0.11 6.21 -8.74
CA TYR A 114 0.78 5.25 -8.09
C TYR A 114 0.28 3.83 -8.32
N VAL A 115 1.19 2.90 -8.62
CA VAL A 115 0.87 1.47 -8.72
C VAL A 115 1.83 0.63 -7.92
N THR A 116 1.30 -0.34 -7.17
CA THR A 116 2.15 -1.33 -6.50
C THR A 116 2.87 -2.20 -7.54
N LYS A 117 4.15 -2.49 -7.28
CA LYS A 117 4.89 -3.47 -8.09
C LYS A 117 4.22 -4.84 -7.97
N LYS A 118 3.92 -5.48 -9.11
CA LYS A 118 3.32 -6.81 -9.14
C LYS A 118 4.22 -7.82 -8.42
N LYS A 119 3.69 -8.50 -7.40
CA LYS A 119 4.41 -9.52 -6.62
C LYS A 119 3.92 -10.93 -6.94
N PHE A 120 2.62 -11.10 -7.20
CA PHE A 120 2.02 -12.40 -7.53
C PHE A 120 1.35 -12.40 -8.92
N PRO A 121 1.38 -13.53 -9.66
CA PRO A 121 0.76 -13.64 -10.99
C PRO A 121 -0.74 -13.30 -11.01
N HIS A 122 -1.45 -13.67 -9.94
CA HIS A 122 -2.90 -13.55 -9.78
C HIS A 122 -3.36 -12.26 -9.09
N GLU A 123 -2.47 -11.29 -8.89
CA GLU A 123 -2.87 -9.99 -8.35
C GLU A 123 -3.91 -9.30 -9.23
N VAL A 124 -4.92 -8.73 -8.58
CA VAL A 124 -6.00 -8.03 -9.27
C VAL A 124 -5.47 -6.68 -9.74
N SER A 125 -5.56 -6.42 -11.05
CA SER A 125 -4.82 -5.31 -11.66
C SER A 125 -5.30 -3.93 -11.22
N ASP A 126 -6.59 -3.75 -10.98
CA ASP A 126 -7.17 -2.47 -10.53
C ASP A 126 -6.82 -2.19 -9.06
N PHE A 127 -6.78 -3.22 -8.21
CA PHE A 127 -6.34 -3.10 -6.81
C PHE A 127 -4.88 -2.64 -6.68
N ARG A 128 -4.07 -2.80 -7.72
CA ARG A 128 -2.68 -2.33 -7.70
C ARG A 128 -2.57 -0.81 -7.76
N VAL A 129 -3.61 -0.12 -8.23
CA VAL A 129 -3.64 1.35 -8.23
C VAL A 129 -3.77 1.84 -6.79
N VAL A 130 -2.92 2.79 -6.42
CA VAL A 130 -2.91 3.45 -5.12
C VAL A 130 -3.31 4.90 -5.33
N ASN A 131 -4.51 5.24 -4.90
CA ASN A 131 -5.04 6.59 -4.93
C ASN A 131 -4.55 7.32 -3.68
N VAL A 132 -3.99 8.52 -3.85
CA VAL A 132 -3.37 9.29 -2.76
C VAL A 132 -4.14 10.59 -2.51
N LEU A 133 -4.49 10.81 -1.24
CA LEU A 133 -5.18 12.03 -0.79
C LEU A 133 -4.45 12.63 0.41
N ARG A 134 -4.00 13.88 0.27
CA ARG A 134 -3.51 14.71 1.36
C ARG A 134 -4.66 15.12 2.27
N LEU A 135 -4.63 14.65 3.51
CA LEU A 135 -5.60 15.08 4.53
C LEU A 135 -5.13 16.37 5.20
N THR A 136 -3.84 16.45 5.56
CA THR A 136 -3.19 17.64 6.13
C THR A 136 -1.76 17.78 5.59
N LYS A 137 -0.95 18.70 6.14
CA LYS A 137 0.46 18.79 5.75
C LYS A 137 1.28 17.54 6.12
N GLU A 138 0.82 16.79 7.11
CA GLU A 138 1.55 15.65 7.69
C GLU A 138 0.78 14.34 7.53
N ILE A 139 -0.51 14.40 7.17
CA ILE A 139 -1.36 13.21 7.09
C ILE A 139 -1.73 12.94 5.64
N VAL A 140 -1.49 11.70 5.21
CA VAL A 140 -1.85 11.20 3.89
C VAL A 140 -2.69 9.94 4.01
N LEU A 141 -3.64 9.81 3.09
CA LEU A 141 -4.48 8.64 2.88
C LEU A 141 -4.05 7.95 1.59
N LEU A 142 -3.83 6.64 1.67
CA LEU A 142 -3.62 5.75 0.54
C LEU A 142 -4.80 4.79 0.43
N VAL A 143 -5.43 4.71 -0.74
CA VAL A 143 -6.55 3.80 -1.00
C VAL A 143 -6.32 3.00 -2.27
N SER A 144 -6.42 1.68 -2.13
CA SER A 144 -6.53 0.75 -3.26
C SER A 144 -7.89 0.12 -3.23
N CYS A 145 -8.50 -0.07 -4.40
CA CYS A 145 -9.78 -0.76 -4.51
C CYS A 145 -9.84 -1.55 -5.81
N SER A 146 -10.65 -2.59 -5.84
CA SER A 146 -10.97 -3.31 -7.07
C SER A 146 -12.43 -3.12 -7.42
N ARG A 147 -12.82 -3.43 -8.65
CA ARG A 147 -14.23 -3.42 -9.07
C ARG A 147 -15.08 -4.45 -8.33
N THR A 148 -14.47 -5.42 -7.66
CA THR A 148 -15.18 -6.36 -6.80
C THR A 148 -15.77 -5.61 -5.59
N PRO A 149 -17.06 -5.83 -5.26
CA PRO A 149 -17.67 -5.22 -4.08
C PRO A 149 -16.85 -5.43 -2.81
N ASP A 150 -16.84 -4.43 -1.94
CA ASP A 150 -16.21 -4.47 -0.61
C ASP A 150 -14.72 -4.88 -0.62
N THR A 151 -14.04 -4.70 -1.75
CA THR A 151 -12.62 -5.04 -1.91
C THR A 151 -11.80 -3.77 -2.02
N TYR A 152 -11.41 -3.24 -0.87
CA TYR A 152 -10.58 -2.04 -0.76
C TYR A 152 -9.62 -2.16 0.43
N GLY A 153 -8.49 -1.47 0.33
CA GLY A 153 -7.53 -1.30 1.41
C GLY A 153 -7.34 0.18 1.69
N VAL A 154 -7.31 0.54 2.97
CA VAL A 154 -7.09 1.91 3.44
C VAL A 154 -5.83 1.94 4.29
N LEU A 155 -5.00 2.96 4.10
CA LEU A 155 -3.86 3.24 4.96
C LEU A 155 -3.77 4.76 5.18
N VAL A 156 -3.96 5.20 6.41
CA VAL A 156 -3.78 6.60 6.81
C VAL A 156 -2.46 6.70 7.57
N LEU A 157 -1.55 7.51 7.03
CA LEU A 157 -0.20 7.69 7.53
C LEU A 157 -0.01 9.12 8.05
N HIS A 158 0.67 9.26 9.18
CA HIS A 158 1.08 10.54 9.75
C HIS A 158 2.60 10.66 9.81
N ARG A 159 3.11 11.75 9.24
CA ARG A 159 4.52 12.14 9.24
C ARG A 159 4.85 12.91 10.50
N GLY A 160 5.95 12.56 11.15
CA GLY A 160 6.52 13.35 12.24
C GLY A 160 6.43 12.64 13.59
N PRO A 161 7.08 13.19 14.62
CA PRO A 161 7.04 12.58 15.93
C PRO A 161 5.60 12.62 16.45
N TRP A 162 5.18 11.48 17.01
CA TRP A 162 3.90 11.36 17.68
C TRP A 162 3.77 12.41 18.80
N GLN A 163 2.69 13.18 18.83
CA GLN A 163 2.39 14.10 19.93
C GLN A 163 1.29 13.52 20.83
N PRO A 164 1.53 13.35 22.15
CA PRO A 164 0.57 12.74 23.07
C PRO A 164 -0.80 13.43 23.15
N ALA A 165 -0.89 14.71 22.78
CA ALA A 165 -2.14 15.48 22.80
C ALA A 165 -3.09 15.17 21.63
N GLN A 166 -2.63 14.42 20.63
CA GLN A 166 -3.43 14.04 19.47
C GLN A 166 -4.06 12.66 19.75
N ASP A 167 -5.31 12.63 20.20
CA ASP A 167 -6.01 11.39 20.51
C ASP A 167 -6.67 10.76 19.27
N GLU A 168 -7.28 9.60 19.44
CA GLU A 168 -7.97 8.88 18.36
C GLU A 168 -9.07 9.73 17.71
N GLU A 169 -9.83 10.47 18.53
CA GLU A 169 -10.97 11.26 18.08
C GLU A 169 -10.53 12.45 17.23
N TYR A 170 -9.45 13.12 17.61
CA TYR A 170 -8.84 14.19 16.81
C TYR A 170 -8.50 13.72 15.39
N PHE A 171 -7.83 12.56 15.25
CA PHE A 171 -7.49 12.04 13.93
C PHE A 171 -8.70 11.53 13.16
N ARG A 172 -9.67 10.92 13.85
CA ARG A 172 -10.93 10.50 13.25
C ARG A 172 -11.61 11.68 12.59
N GLN A 173 -11.72 12.82 13.26
CA GLN A 173 -12.32 14.03 12.68
C GLN A 173 -11.57 14.56 11.46
N ILE A 174 -10.24 14.53 11.46
CA ILE A 174 -9.43 14.93 10.29
C ILE A 174 -9.71 14.02 9.08
N ILE A 175 -9.74 12.71 9.34
CA ILE A 175 -10.01 11.70 8.31
C ILE A 175 -11.40 11.95 7.74
N THR A 176 -12.43 11.97 8.58
CA THR A 176 -13.83 12.07 8.15
C THR A 176 -14.17 13.41 7.51
N ALA A 177 -13.59 14.53 7.95
CA ALA A 177 -13.84 15.85 7.38
C ALA A 177 -13.47 15.98 5.89
N LYS A 178 -12.59 15.12 5.37
CA LYS A 178 -12.19 15.11 3.96
C LYS A 178 -13.02 14.17 3.09
N PHE A 179 -13.86 13.31 3.68
CA PHE A 179 -14.79 12.46 2.94
C PHE A 179 -16.18 13.10 2.97
N PRO A 180 -16.62 13.77 1.89
CA PRO A 180 -18.02 14.16 1.78
C PRO A 180 -18.89 12.90 1.71
N GLU A 181 -20.11 12.99 2.24
CA GLU A 181 -21.15 12.01 1.99
C GLU A 181 -21.31 11.75 0.47
N PRO A 182 -21.38 10.49 0.00
CA PRO A 182 -21.51 9.25 0.77
C PRO A 182 -20.19 8.54 1.12
N LEU A 183 -19.02 9.04 0.71
CA LEU A 183 -17.74 8.32 0.81
C LEU A 183 -17.40 7.89 2.24
N PHE A 184 -17.77 8.71 3.23
CA PHE A 184 -17.59 8.39 4.65
C PHE A 184 -18.32 7.11 5.07
N HIS A 185 -19.52 6.85 4.56
CA HIS A 185 -20.28 5.64 4.88
C HIS A 185 -19.69 4.36 4.28
N TRP A 186 -18.87 4.46 3.24
CA TRP A 186 -18.31 3.30 2.52
C TRP A 186 -16.97 2.83 3.07
N MET A 187 -16.25 3.69 3.78
CA MET A 187 -14.95 3.34 4.32
C MET A 187 -15.07 2.93 5.78
N ASN A 188 -15.07 1.62 6.01
CA ASN A 188 -14.73 1.10 7.31
C ASN A 188 -13.21 1.19 7.49
N PHE A 189 -12.76 1.65 8.65
CA PHE A 189 -11.35 1.63 9.00
C PHE A 189 -11.19 1.44 10.50
N THR A 190 -10.14 0.72 10.85
CA THR A 190 -9.70 0.55 12.24
C THR A 190 -8.75 1.67 12.59
N MET A 191 -9.10 2.45 13.61
CA MET A 191 -8.18 3.43 14.20
C MET A 191 -7.14 2.73 15.07
N THR A 192 -5.94 3.29 15.13
CA THR A 192 -4.89 2.84 16.02
C THR A 192 -4.76 3.78 17.21
N SER A 193 -4.24 3.25 18.32
CA SER A 193 -3.93 3.98 19.54
C SER A 193 -2.50 3.72 19.98
N VAL A 194 -2.01 4.54 20.89
CA VAL A 194 -0.68 4.37 21.50
C VAL A 194 -0.73 3.41 22.67
N SER A 195 0.39 2.74 22.93
CA SER A 195 0.51 1.79 24.03
C SER A 195 0.25 2.46 25.38
N VAL A 196 -0.64 1.87 26.18
CA VAL A 196 -0.94 2.30 27.56
C VAL A 196 -0.02 1.53 28.51
N GLY A 197 1.19 2.02 28.77
CA GLY A 197 2.18 1.36 29.64
C GLY A 197 3.61 1.35 29.05
N GLU A 198 4.58 0.84 29.82
CA GLU A 198 6.04 0.90 29.58
C GLU A 198 6.46 0.80 28.10
N GLU A 199 7.40 1.67 27.71
CA GLU A 199 7.89 1.97 26.34
C GLU A 199 8.54 0.80 25.58
N HIS A 200 8.39 -0.44 26.04
CA HIS A 200 9.00 -1.62 25.44
C HIS A 200 8.10 -2.20 24.34
N CYS A 201 8.42 -1.84 23.10
CA CYS A 201 7.77 -2.42 21.93
C CYS A 201 8.08 -3.91 21.79
N ASN A 202 7.07 -4.76 21.97
CA ASN A 202 7.16 -6.19 21.73
C ASN A 202 6.39 -6.56 20.46
N CYS A 203 7.11 -6.55 19.33
CA CYS A 203 6.54 -6.75 18.01
C CYS A 203 6.01 -8.17 17.82
N SER A 204 4.84 -8.31 17.19
CA SER A 204 4.30 -9.64 16.86
C SER A 204 5.22 -10.42 15.94
N LYS A 205 5.58 -11.65 16.36
CA LYS A 205 6.46 -12.55 15.59
C LYS A 205 5.83 -13.04 14.28
N GLU A 206 4.50 -12.93 14.14
CA GLU A 206 3.75 -13.37 12.94
C GLU A 206 4.20 -12.65 11.66
N TYR A 207 4.90 -11.52 11.79
CA TYR A 207 5.43 -10.70 10.69
C TYR A 207 6.97 -10.65 10.65
N THR A 208 7.66 -11.34 11.57
CA THR A 208 9.14 -11.31 11.73
C THR A 208 9.90 -12.32 10.87
N VAL A 209 9.24 -12.99 9.91
CA VAL A 209 9.98 -13.80 8.93
C VAL A 209 10.41 -12.87 7.80
N PRO A 210 11.70 -12.48 7.71
CA PRO A 210 12.20 -11.80 6.53
C PRO A 210 11.99 -12.71 5.32
N ILE A 211 11.44 -12.15 4.23
CA ILE A 211 11.40 -12.83 2.92
C ILE A 211 12.82 -12.80 2.33
N HIS A 212 13.74 -13.48 3.00
CA HIS A 212 15.06 -13.86 2.48
C HIS A 212 15.36 -15.34 2.73
N THR A 213 14.44 -16.10 3.32
CA THR A 213 14.54 -17.56 3.47
C THR A 213 13.49 -18.33 2.65
N VAL A 214 13.00 -17.74 1.56
CA VAL A 214 12.44 -18.50 0.43
C VAL A 214 13.27 -18.22 -0.82
N SER A 215 14.56 -18.55 -0.73
CA SER A 215 15.28 -19.18 -1.85
C SER A 215 15.43 -20.63 -1.41
N ARG A 216 14.90 -21.63 -2.10
CA ARG A 216 15.46 -22.11 -3.37
C ARG A 216 14.50 -23.11 -4.02
N GLY A 217 14.00 -22.73 -5.18
CA GLY A 217 13.13 -23.49 -6.06
C GLY A 217 12.46 -22.48 -6.98
N GLY A 218 13.21 -21.66 -7.71
CA GLY A 218 14.04 -22.09 -8.83
C GLY A 218 13.31 -21.58 -10.08
N ILE A 219 14.03 -20.89 -10.97
CA ILE A 219 13.52 -20.28 -12.22
C ILE A 219 13.01 -18.83 -12.07
N GLU A 220 13.86 -17.90 -11.62
CA GLU A 220 13.78 -16.52 -12.15
C GLU A 220 15.08 -15.72 -12.00
N ASP A 221 16.02 -16.15 -11.15
CA ASP A 221 17.25 -15.40 -10.84
C ASP A 221 18.48 -15.78 -11.70
N ASP A 222 18.27 -16.14 -12.97
CA ASP A 222 19.37 -16.62 -13.83
C ASP A 222 19.47 -15.95 -15.21
N LYS A 223 18.56 -15.05 -15.59
CA LYS A 223 18.65 -14.41 -16.92
C LYS A 223 19.82 -13.43 -17.03
N ARG A 224 20.15 -12.72 -15.95
CA ARG A 224 21.25 -11.75 -15.94
C ARG A 224 22.63 -12.41 -15.87
N LYS A 225 22.75 -13.51 -15.11
CA LYS A 225 24.00 -14.29 -15.01
C LYS A 225 24.27 -15.09 -16.27
N VAL A 226 23.24 -15.70 -16.86
CA VAL A 226 23.33 -16.34 -18.18
C VAL A 226 23.70 -15.33 -19.25
N PHE A 227 23.10 -14.14 -19.26
CA PHE A 227 23.51 -13.09 -20.21
C PHE A 227 24.99 -12.74 -20.06
N VAL A 228 25.47 -12.48 -18.83
CA VAL A 228 26.90 -12.17 -18.59
C VAL A 228 27.82 -13.31 -19.03
N LEU A 229 27.47 -14.58 -18.75
CA LEU A 229 28.24 -15.75 -19.18
C LEU A 229 28.26 -15.92 -20.71
N VAL A 230 27.13 -15.71 -21.37
CA VAL A 230 27.04 -15.77 -22.84
C VAL A 230 27.88 -14.67 -23.47
N THR A 231 27.81 -13.44 -22.95
CA THR A 231 28.60 -12.33 -23.48
C THR A 231 30.10 -12.54 -23.24
N LEU A 232 30.51 -13.06 -22.08
CA LEU A 232 31.91 -13.42 -21.81
C LEU A 232 32.40 -14.54 -22.72
N GLY A 233 31.59 -15.58 -22.94
CA GLY A 233 31.91 -16.66 -23.86
C GLY A 233 32.10 -16.17 -25.30
N ALA A 234 31.21 -15.29 -25.77
CA ALA A 234 31.32 -14.68 -27.10
C ALA A 234 32.60 -13.85 -27.25
N VAL A 235 32.96 -13.06 -26.23
CA VAL A 235 34.19 -12.25 -26.26
C VAL A 235 35.45 -13.12 -26.33
N VAL A 236 35.50 -14.24 -25.60
CA VAL A 236 36.63 -15.19 -25.64
C VAL A 236 36.74 -15.86 -27.01
N ILE A 237 35.63 -16.26 -27.61
CA ILE A 237 35.63 -16.89 -28.94
C ILE A 237 36.09 -15.88 -30.00
N ILE A 238 35.57 -14.65 -29.97
CA ILE A 238 35.96 -13.59 -30.91
C ILE A 238 37.44 -13.27 -30.77
N THR A 239 37.96 -13.15 -29.55
CA THR A 239 39.40 -12.90 -29.35
C THR A 239 40.28 -14.07 -29.80
N ALA A 240 39.83 -15.31 -29.64
CA ALA A 240 40.52 -16.48 -30.16
C ALA A 240 40.55 -16.50 -31.70
N ILE A 241 39.43 -16.19 -32.34
CA ILE A 241 39.31 -16.10 -33.81
C ILE A 241 40.20 -14.98 -34.35
N VAL A 242 40.15 -13.78 -33.75
CA VAL A 242 41.00 -12.66 -34.16
C VAL A 242 42.48 -13.02 -34.02
N LYS A 243 42.88 -13.69 -32.92
CA LYS A 243 44.27 -14.11 -32.69
C LYS A 243 44.72 -15.21 -33.67
N PHE A 244 43.79 -16.07 -34.11
CA PHE A 244 44.06 -17.10 -35.11
C PHE A 244 44.18 -16.50 -36.51
N LEU A 245 43.27 -15.59 -36.89
CA LEU A 245 43.33 -14.88 -38.18
C LEU A 245 44.61 -14.06 -38.31
N LYS A 246 45.06 -13.40 -37.22
CA LYS A 246 46.31 -12.64 -37.18
C LYS A 246 47.59 -13.50 -37.24
N ARG A 247 47.46 -14.82 -37.20
CA ARG A 247 48.56 -15.78 -37.41
C ARG A 247 48.57 -16.38 -38.81
N LEU A 248 47.45 -16.27 -39.53
CA LEU A 248 47.29 -16.79 -40.89
C LEU A 248 47.50 -15.72 -41.97
N PHE A 249 47.35 -14.44 -41.61
CA PHE A 249 47.73 -13.25 -42.37
C PHE A 249 48.88 -12.54 -41.68
#